data_AF-A0A7S0AP78-F1
#
_entry.id   AF-A0A7S0AP78-F1
#
_cell.length_a   1.000
_cell.length_b   1.000
_cell.length_c   1.000
_cell.angle_alpha   90.00
_cell.angle_beta   90.00
_cell.angle_gamma   90.00
#
_symmetry.space_group_name_H-M   'P 1'
#
loop_
_entity.id
_entity.type
_entity.pdbx_description
1 polymer ?
#
loop_
_entity_poly.entity_id
_entity_poly.type
_entity_poly.pdbx_seq_one_letter_code
_entity_poly.pdbx_strand_id
1 'polypeptide(L)'
;PPSAGTDRPQAVSASALGMSKGFGKQEAPKREVSEGAKKRAAESSKYDDISSTGGQEYNVFLRQFGSDDSSWLPCGAIAVPRGAQVSDAIFANEADLKKAIVRTYPKLKGDEDEFEFGFNLKVYPDDPVEVANKGGGKSN
;
A
#
# COMPACT_ATOMS: atom_id res chain seq x y z
N PRO A 1 -11.40 82.53 -1.18
CA PRO A 1 -10.05 82.07 -1.57
C PRO A 1 -9.28 81.49 -0.36
N PRO A 2 -8.38 80.49 -0.50
CA PRO A 2 -8.03 79.64 -1.63
C PRO A 2 -8.38 78.14 -1.39
N SER A 3 -8.30 77.31 -2.42
CA SER A 3 -7.54 76.04 -2.42
C SER A 3 -7.98 75.17 -3.60
N ALA A 4 -7.04 75.02 -4.53
CA ALA A 4 -7.13 74.19 -5.72
C ALA A 4 -7.05 72.70 -5.34
N GLY A 5 -8.04 71.92 -5.78
CA GLY A 5 -7.99 70.46 -5.80
C GLY A 5 -8.11 70.00 -7.25
N THR A 6 -7.05 69.39 -7.78
CA THR A 6 -6.99 68.82 -9.12
C THR A 6 -7.61 67.41 -9.07
N ASP A 7 -8.86 67.27 -9.51
CA ASP A 7 -9.48 65.96 -9.73
C ASP A 7 -9.02 65.35 -11.06
N ARG A 8 -8.39 64.19 -10.97
CA ARG A 8 -7.87 63.38 -12.09
C ARG A 8 -8.95 62.36 -12.48
N PRO A 9 -9.35 62.22 -13.76
CA PRO A 9 -10.37 61.25 -14.14
C PRO A 9 -9.86 59.81 -14.04
N GLN A 10 -10.74 58.93 -13.58
CA GLN A 10 -10.62 57.46 -13.65
C GLN A 10 -10.39 57.00 -15.10
N ALA A 11 -9.37 56.18 -15.30
CA ALA A 11 -9.28 55.29 -16.46
C ALA A 11 -9.16 53.86 -15.93
N VAL A 12 -10.23 53.10 -16.21
CA VAL A 12 -10.42 51.69 -15.94
C VAL A 12 -9.25 50.85 -16.45
N SER A 13 -8.60 50.11 -15.54
CA SER A 13 -7.64 49.08 -15.92
C SER A 13 -8.40 47.91 -16.54
N ALA A 14 -8.25 47.74 -17.85
CA ALA A 14 -8.78 46.62 -18.59
C ALA A 14 -8.27 45.32 -17.96
N SER A 15 -9.17 44.59 -17.33
CA SER A 15 -8.92 43.23 -16.88
C SER A 15 -8.61 42.38 -18.11
N ALA A 16 -7.33 42.07 -18.31
CA ALA A 16 -6.90 41.01 -19.20
C ALA A 16 -7.38 39.69 -18.59
N LEU A 17 -8.64 39.36 -18.87
CA LEU A 17 -9.24 38.05 -18.66
C LEU A 17 -8.39 37.02 -19.41
N GLY A 18 -7.43 36.44 -18.71
CA GLY A 18 -6.69 35.28 -19.14
C GLY A 18 -7.66 34.14 -19.37
N MET A 19 -8.07 34.00 -20.64
CA MET A 19 -8.63 32.82 -21.30
C MET A 19 -8.92 31.65 -20.36
N SER A 20 -10.15 31.59 -19.85
CA SER A 20 -10.75 30.38 -19.31
C SER A 20 -10.78 29.31 -20.39
N LYS A 21 -9.77 28.44 -20.39
CA LYS A 21 -9.73 27.21 -21.20
C LYS A 21 -10.89 26.32 -20.71
N GLY A 22 -11.95 26.26 -21.51
CA GLY A 22 -13.19 25.57 -21.16
C GLY A 22 -12.99 24.07 -20.88
N PHE A 23 -13.99 23.49 -20.20
CA PHE A 23 -14.15 22.06 -19.91
C PHE A 23 -14.36 21.20 -21.18
N GLY A 24 -13.54 21.42 -22.22
CA GLY A 24 -13.45 20.52 -23.35
C GLY A 24 -12.79 19.23 -22.90
N LYS A 25 -13.44 18.09 -23.15
CA LYS A 25 -12.88 16.75 -22.94
C LYS A 25 -11.63 16.60 -23.83
N GLN A 26 -10.48 16.98 -23.30
CA GLN A 26 -9.22 16.43 -23.79
C GLN A 26 -9.24 14.97 -23.34
N GLU A 27 -9.56 14.06 -24.25
CA GLU A 27 -9.35 12.63 -24.02
C GLU A 27 -7.87 12.46 -23.71
N ALA A 28 -7.56 12.34 -22.42
CA ALA A 28 -6.22 12.04 -21.98
C ALA A 28 -5.84 10.72 -22.65
N PRO A 29 -4.64 10.61 -23.26
CA PRO A 29 -4.21 9.35 -23.85
C PRO A 29 -4.32 8.27 -22.77
N LYS A 30 -5.01 7.16 -23.08
CA LYS A 30 -5.12 6.00 -22.18
C LYS A 30 -3.70 5.57 -21.84
N ARG A 31 -3.24 5.95 -20.65
CA ARG A 31 -1.91 5.57 -20.16
C ARG A 31 -1.89 4.05 -20.11
N GLU A 32 -0.90 3.45 -20.78
CA GLU A 32 -0.71 2.01 -20.71
C GLU A 32 -0.54 1.58 -19.26
N VAL A 33 -1.13 0.43 -18.91
CA VAL A 33 -1.05 -0.11 -17.57
C VAL A 33 0.41 -0.43 -17.27
N SER A 34 0.98 0.20 -16.24
CA SER A 34 2.35 -0.07 -15.82
C SER A 34 2.56 -1.53 -15.43
N GLU A 35 3.78 -2.05 -15.59
CA GLU A 35 4.15 -3.41 -15.19
C GLU A 35 3.81 -3.71 -13.72
N GLY A 36 4.03 -2.75 -12.82
CA GLY A 36 3.67 -2.90 -11.40
C GLY A 36 2.17 -3.03 -11.16
N ALA A 37 1.34 -2.36 -11.98
CA ALA A 37 -0.11 -2.53 -11.92
C ALA A 37 -0.55 -3.89 -12.48
N LYS A 38 0.09 -4.39 -13.54
CA LYS A 38 -0.15 -5.74 -14.06
C LYS A 38 0.22 -6.82 -13.03
N LYS A 39 1.40 -6.70 -12.39
CA LYS A 39 1.84 -7.63 -11.33
C LYS A 39 0.84 -7.70 -10.19
N ARG A 40 0.41 -6.54 -9.67
CA ARG A 40 -0.57 -6.49 -8.57
C ARG A 40 -1.93 -7.08 -8.97
N ALA A 41 -2.39 -6.82 -10.20
CA ALA A 41 -3.64 -7.40 -10.69
C ALA A 41 -3.56 -8.93 -10.81
N ALA A 42 -2.42 -9.45 -11.29
CA ALA A 42 -2.18 -10.89 -11.36
C ALA A 42 -2.10 -11.53 -9.97
N GLU A 43 -1.45 -10.89 -8.99
CA GLU A 43 -1.39 -11.36 -7.61
C GLU A 43 -2.76 -11.33 -6.93
N SER A 44 -3.56 -10.28 -7.16
CA SER A 44 -4.94 -10.21 -6.68
C SER A 44 -5.78 -11.34 -7.25
N SER A 45 -5.67 -11.60 -8.55
CA SER A 45 -6.42 -12.70 -9.19
C SER A 45 -6.03 -14.06 -8.62
N LYS A 46 -4.72 -14.30 -8.41
CA LYS A 46 -4.23 -15.53 -7.76
C LYS A 46 -4.73 -15.68 -6.33
N TYR A 47 -4.79 -14.58 -5.57
CA TYR A 47 -5.35 -14.59 -4.23
C TYR A 47 -6.81 -15.05 -4.26
N ASP A 48 -7.63 -14.41 -5.10
CA ASP A 48 -9.06 -14.73 -5.26
C ASP A 48 -9.28 -16.18 -5.73
N ASP A 49 -8.45 -16.68 -6.64
CA ASP A 49 -8.48 -18.08 -7.12
C ASP A 49 -8.18 -19.07 -5.99
N ILE A 50 -7.15 -18.81 -5.16
CA ILE A 50 -6.82 -19.69 -4.03
C ILE A 50 -7.93 -19.66 -2.99
N SER A 51 -8.46 -18.48 -2.65
CA SER A 51 -9.55 -18.36 -1.69
C SER A 51 -10.82 -19.07 -2.16
N SER A 52 -11.20 -18.89 -3.43
CA SER A 52 -12.42 -19.50 -4.00
C SER A 52 -12.34 -21.03 -4.14
N THR A 53 -11.14 -21.59 -4.30
CA THR A 53 -10.92 -23.05 -4.36
C THR A 53 -10.79 -23.71 -2.98
N GLY A 54 -11.07 -22.97 -1.91
CA GLY A 54 -11.04 -23.48 -0.53
C GLY A 54 -9.63 -23.49 0.08
N GLY A 55 -8.74 -22.65 -0.44
CA GLY A 55 -7.51 -22.26 0.23
C GLY A 55 -7.79 -21.44 1.49
N GLN A 56 -6.75 -21.24 2.28
CA GLN A 56 -6.83 -20.66 3.61
C GLN A 56 -6.21 -19.27 3.60
N GLU A 57 -6.93 -18.29 4.13
CA GLU A 57 -6.50 -16.90 4.16
C GLU A 57 -5.88 -16.57 5.51
N TYR A 58 -4.72 -15.91 5.47
CA TYR A 58 -3.99 -15.47 6.65
C TYR A 58 -3.78 -13.97 6.61
N ASN A 59 -3.93 -13.32 7.76
CA ASN A 59 -3.39 -11.97 7.94
C ASN A 59 -1.89 -12.10 8.19
N VAL A 60 -1.10 -11.22 7.61
CA VAL A 60 0.35 -11.17 7.76
C VAL A 60 0.72 -9.90 8.51
N PHE A 61 1.49 -10.08 9.57
CA PHE A 61 1.98 -9.03 10.45
C PHE A 61 3.50 -8.98 10.39
N LEU A 62 4.04 -7.85 10.82
CA LEU A 62 5.46 -7.60 10.90
C LEU A 62 5.80 -6.86 12.19
N ARG A 63 6.91 -7.23 12.82
CA ARG A 63 7.51 -6.47 13.94
C ARG A 63 9.02 -6.42 13.77
N GLN A 64 9.70 -5.52 14.49
CA GLN A 64 11.14 -5.61 14.63
C GLN A 64 11.50 -6.80 15.54
N PHE A 65 12.58 -7.51 15.21
CA PHE A 65 13.04 -8.67 15.93
C PHE A 65 13.30 -8.33 17.40
N GLY A 66 12.83 -9.17 18.32
CA GLY A 66 12.95 -8.94 19.77
C GLY A 66 11.98 -7.89 20.34
N SER A 67 11.05 -7.37 19.54
CA SER A 67 9.96 -6.51 20.05
C SER A 67 8.84 -7.32 20.70
N ASP A 68 8.10 -6.69 21.60
CA ASP A 68 6.97 -7.30 22.31
C ASP A 68 5.85 -7.79 21.37
N ASP A 69 5.03 -8.73 21.84
CA ASP A 69 3.87 -9.28 21.11
C ASP A 69 2.78 -8.23 20.82
N SER A 70 2.81 -7.07 21.47
CA SER A 70 1.91 -5.95 21.16
C SER A 70 2.39 -5.09 19.97
N SER A 71 3.59 -5.36 19.43
CA SER A 71 4.24 -4.52 18.42
C SER A 71 3.98 -4.97 16.97
N TRP A 72 3.05 -5.90 16.77
CA TRP A 72 2.68 -6.37 15.44
C TRP A 72 2.02 -5.27 14.60
N LEU A 73 2.61 -4.99 13.44
CA LEU A 73 2.08 -4.07 12.44
C LEU A 73 1.42 -4.87 11.31
N PRO A 74 0.21 -4.49 10.87
CA PRO A 74 -0.44 -5.15 9.74
C PRO A 74 0.36 -4.88 8.46
N CYS A 75 0.80 -5.95 7.80
CA CYS A 75 1.58 -5.87 6.57
C CYS A 75 0.75 -6.21 5.33
N GLY A 76 -0.19 -7.14 5.46
CA GLY A 76 -1.05 -7.57 4.36
C GLY A 76 -1.80 -8.86 4.67
N ALA A 77 -2.26 -9.54 3.63
CA ALA A 77 -2.88 -10.86 3.73
C ALA A 77 -2.37 -11.76 2.61
N ILE A 78 -2.37 -13.07 2.84
CA ILE A 78 -1.97 -14.08 1.86
C ILE A 78 -2.98 -15.22 1.85
N ALA A 79 -3.30 -15.73 0.65
CA ALA A 79 -4.09 -16.92 0.46
C ALA A 79 -3.15 -18.09 0.18
N VAL A 80 -3.31 -19.19 0.90
CA VAL A 80 -2.43 -20.35 0.86
C VAL A 80 -3.25 -21.57 0.40
N PRO A 81 -2.82 -22.29 -0.65
CA PRO A 81 -3.49 -23.52 -1.07
C PRO A 81 -3.53 -24.55 0.06
N ARG A 82 -4.59 -25.38 0.08
CA ARG A 82 -4.71 -26.45 1.07
C ARG A 82 -3.48 -27.36 1.04
N GLY A 83 -2.90 -27.63 2.22
CA GLY A 83 -1.73 -28.50 2.37
C GLY A 83 -0.38 -27.81 2.14
N ALA A 84 -0.37 -26.54 1.73
CA ALA A 84 0.84 -25.72 1.70
C ALA A 84 1.07 -25.01 3.06
N GLN A 85 2.32 -24.68 3.34
CA GLN A 85 2.73 -23.99 4.57
C GLN A 85 2.63 -22.46 4.38
N VAL A 86 1.99 -21.77 5.32
CA VAL A 86 1.86 -20.30 5.29
C VAL A 86 3.22 -19.60 5.41
N SER A 87 4.12 -20.13 6.24
CA SER A 87 5.48 -19.58 6.38
C SER A 87 6.22 -19.52 5.03
N ASP A 88 6.13 -20.60 4.23
CA ASP A 88 6.79 -20.64 2.92
C ASP A 88 6.19 -19.60 1.97
N ALA A 89 4.87 -19.42 2.01
CA ALA A 89 4.17 -18.42 1.22
C ALA A 89 4.55 -16.98 1.62
N ILE A 90 4.71 -16.71 2.93
CA ILE A 90 5.18 -15.41 3.45
C ILE A 90 6.59 -15.12 2.95
N PHE A 91 7.52 -16.07 3.13
CA PHE A 91 8.93 -15.87 2.73
C PHE A 91 9.13 -15.84 1.21
N ALA A 92 8.25 -16.48 0.43
CA ALA A 92 8.24 -16.32 -1.03
C ALA A 92 7.88 -14.89 -1.48
N ASN A 93 7.14 -14.14 -0.67
CA ASN A 93 6.69 -12.77 -0.94
C ASN A 93 7.37 -11.72 -0.04
N GLU A 94 8.45 -12.10 0.66
CA GLU A 94 9.13 -11.31 1.68
C GLU A 94 9.48 -9.88 1.21
N ALA A 95 10.07 -9.77 0.02
CA ALA A 95 10.52 -8.48 -0.53
C ALA A 95 9.35 -7.51 -0.78
N ASP A 96 8.22 -7.99 -1.29
CA ASP A 96 7.04 -7.16 -1.55
C ASP A 96 6.36 -6.76 -0.24
N LEU A 97 6.33 -7.64 0.77
CA LEU A 97 5.83 -7.35 2.11
C LEU A 97 6.69 -6.30 2.81
N LYS A 98 8.02 -6.45 2.82
CA LYS A 98 8.96 -5.44 3.35
C LYS A 98 8.79 -4.10 2.66
N LYS A 99 8.64 -4.09 1.33
CA LYS A 99 8.40 -2.86 0.57
C LYS A 99 7.06 -2.21 0.92
N ALA A 100 6.01 -3.02 1.16
CA ALA A 100 4.71 -2.52 1.56
C ALA A 100 4.76 -1.87 2.94
N ILE A 101 5.41 -2.51 3.93
CA ILE A 101 5.46 -1.98 5.30
C ILE A 101 6.23 -0.66 5.38
N VAL A 102 7.38 -0.52 4.72
CA VAL A 102 8.17 0.73 4.76
C VAL A 102 7.52 1.86 3.96
N ARG A 103 6.63 1.54 3.02
CA ARG A 103 5.79 2.54 2.36
C ARG A 103 4.71 3.07 3.30
N THR A 104 4.11 2.20 4.11
CA THR A 104 3.09 2.58 5.10
C THR A 104 3.71 3.26 6.32
N TYR A 105 4.89 2.79 6.74
CA TYR A 105 5.64 3.26 7.91
C TYR A 105 7.08 3.64 7.53
N PRO A 106 7.31 4.83 6.95
CA PRO A 106 8.62 5.25 6.46
C PRO A 106 9.75 5.26 7.50
N LYS A 107 9.39 5.34 8.80
CA LYS A 107 10.34 5.31 9.92
C LYS A 107 11.08 3.98 10.08
N LEU A 108 10.57 2.90 9.49
CA LEU A 108 11.17 1.57 9.55
C LEU A 108 12.15 1.29 8.40
N LYS A 109 12.34 2.28 7.51
CA LYS A 109 13.22 2.14 6.36
C LYS A 109 14.68 2.11 6.83
N GLY A 110 15.44 1.11 6.40
CA GLY A 110 16.79 0.82 6.89
C GLY A 110 16.85 -0.37 7.85
N ASP A 111 15.73 -0.72 8.49
CA ASP A 111 15.65 -1.82 9.45
C ASP A 111 15.06 -3.09 8.82
N GLU A 112 15.00 -3.17 7.48
CA GLU A 112 14.26 -4.24 6.79
C GLU A 112 14.80 -5.65 7.07
N ASP A 113 16.09 -5.76 7.39
CA ASP A 113 16.73 -7.02 7.75
C ASP A 113 16.44 -7.47 9.18
N GLU A 114 15.94 -6.56 10.02
CA GLU A 114 15.59 -6.81 11.42
C GLU A 114 14.10 -7.11 11.60
N PHE A 115 13.37 -7.38 10.51
CA PHE A 115 11.96 -7.69 10.58
C PHE A 115 11.67 -9.18 10.80
N GLU A 116 10.73 -9.45 11.69
CA GLU A 116 10.11 -10.75 11.91
C GLU A 116 8.68 -10.73 11.39
N PHE A 117 8.29 -11.81 10.70
CA PHE A 117 6.92 -11.97 10.20
C PHE A 117 6.10 -12.82 11.16
N GLY A 118 4.83 -12.45 11.28
CA GLY A 118 3.83 -13.24 11.98
C GLY A 118 2.56 -13.39 11.16
N PHE A 119 1.72 -14.35 11.53
CA PHE A 119 0.43 -14.57 10.88
C PHE A 119 -0.64 -15.04 11.87
N ASN A 120 -1.91 -14.82 11.52
CA ASN A 120 -3.04 -15.53 12.09
C ASN A 120 -4.07 -15.83 10.99
N LEU A 121 -4.98 -16.76 11.26
CA LEU A 121 -6.05 -17.08 10.34
C LEU A 121 -6.98 -15.87 10.21
N LYS A 122 -7.28 -15.45 8.97
CA LYS A 122 -8.12 -14.27 8.71
C LYS A 122 -9.55 -14.44 9.22
N VAL A 123 -10.03 -15.67 9.30
CA VAL A 123 -11.33 -16.02 9.89
C VAL A 123 -11.35 -15.93 11.42
N TYR A 124 -10.18 -15.91 12.06
CA TYR A 124 -10.00 -15.79 13.51
C TYR A 124 -9.06 -14.61 13.82
N PRO A 125 -9.51 -13.36 13.59
CA PRO A 125 -8.65 -12.19 13.74
C PRO A 125 -8.17 -11.93 15.18
N ASP A 126 -8.90 -12.45 16.17
CA ASP A 126 -8.58 -12.36 17.60
C ASP A 126 -7.54 -13.41 18.05
N ASP A 127 -7.24 -14.41 17.20
CA ASP A 127 -6.20 -15.39 17.52
C ASP A 127 -4.84 -14.70 17.62
N PRO A 128 -3.99 -15.15 18.57
CA PRO A 128 -2.65 -14.60 18.71
C PRO A 128 -1.85 -14.76 17.42
N VAL A 129 -0.99 -13.79 17.15
CA VAL A 129 -0.11 -13.83 15.98
C VAL A 129 0.98 -14.87 16.21
N GLU A 130 1.04 -15.87 15.33
CA GLU A 130 2.09 -16.88 15.30
C GLU A 130 3.29 -16.41 14.49
N VAL A 131 4.51 -16.63 14.99
CA VAL A 131 5.73 -16.24 14.30
C VAL A 131 6.02 -17.19 13.13
N ALA A 132 6.26 -16.62 11.94
CA ALA A 132 6.64 -17.37 10.76
C ALA A 132 8.12 -17.75 10.80
N ASN A 133 8.42 -19.05 10.71
CA ASN A 133 9.77 -19.57 10.70
C ASN A 133 10.20 -20.05 9.31
N LYS A 134 11.36 -19.58 8.85
CA LYS A 134 11.95 -19.95 7.55
C LYS A 134 12.52 -21.36 7.65
N GLY A 135 11.72 -22.36 7.27
CA GLY A 135 12.11 -23.78 7.32
C GLY A 135 11.21 -24.69 8.16
N GLY A 136 10.02 -24.25 8.58
CA GLY A 136 9.04 -25.11 9.29
C GLY A 136 8.62 -26.37 8.51
N GLY A 137 8.87 -26.42 7.20
CA GLY A 137 8.75 -27.62 6.38
C GLY A 137 10.03 -28.47 6.38
N LYS A 138 10.37 -29.10 7.51
CA LYS A 138 11.16 -30.35 7.64
C LYS A 138 11.45 -30.66 9.12
N SER A 139 10.62 -31.49 9.74
CA SER A 139 11.11 -32.52 10.64
C SER A 139 10.94 -33.85 9.90
N ASN A 140 12.07 -34.52 9.66
CA ASN A 140 12.13 -35.87 9.10
C ASN A 140 11.68 -36.88 10.16
#